data_AF-A0A401KXU8-F1
#
_entry.id   AF-A0A401KXU8-F1
#
_cell.length_a   1.000
_cell.length_b   1.000
_cell.length_c   1.000
_cell.angle_alpha   90.00
_cell.angle_beta   90.00
_cell.angle_gamma   90.00
#
_symmetry.space_group_name_H-M   'P 1'
#
loop_
_entity.id
_entity.type
_entity.pdbx_description
1 polymer ?
#
loop_
_entity_poly.entity_id
_entity_poly.type
_entity_poly.pdbx_seq_one_letter_code
_entity_poly.pdbx_strand_id
1 'polypeptide(L)'
;MFAPTTLLPLLASSALALPALTTRAQTQSSTSLCGDYDYIILQDSPWIVYNMLYNADEIVGTQCTDYGEMTTSTNGTKEVVWSSVTDIEYVESTNNVPKGYSFVGLTQNLETKISAIESIPAEYTWSRTNSTAFKGNVCFDFITSPTKGDSTSTSAHELMLWLQYEGGQLPIGWTNGAVATIDNLFGTSWKLYEDVNEDSGVTVSSLLPDTQFEGSFEGDLKEWLLELVQLGKFTKEAYVNVGNGGTEFFYGNSVMNATLGLQINLD
;
A
#
# COMPACT_ATOMS: atom_id res chain seq x y z
N MET A 1 -81.91 -47.26 3.97
CA MET A 1 -81.25 -46.30 4.87
C MET A 1 -79.77 -46.35 4.50
N PHE A 2 -79.35 -45.46 3.60
CA PHE A 2 -78.03 -45.49 2.96
C PHE A 2 -77.12 -44.47 3.64
N ALA A 3 -75.95 -44.91 4.12
CA ALA A 3 -74.91 -44.06 4.68
C ALA A 3 -73.90 -43.68 3.57
N PRO A 4 -73.42 -42.44 3.49
CA PRO A 4 -72.42 -42.05 2.51
C PRO A 4 -70.99 -42.30 3.04
N THR A 5 -70.17 -42.91 2.19
CA THR A 5 -68.73 -43.16 2.41
C THR A 5 -67.95 -41.93 1.95
N THR A 6 -67.27 -41.23 2.86
CA THR A 6 -66.36 -40.11 2.57
C THR A 6 -64.98 -40.62 2.16
N LEU A 7 -64.53 -40.28 0.95
CA LEU A 7 -63.13 -40.41 0.51
C LEU A 7 -62.28 -39.25 1.04
N LEU A 8 -61.14 -39.54 1.67
CA LEU A 8 -60.08 -38.57 1.93
C LEU A 8 -59.12 -38.48 0.72
N PRO A 9 -58.68 -37.28 0.29
CA PRO A 9 -57.63 -37.15 -0.71
C PRO A 9 -56.24 -37.23 -0.04
N LEU A 10 -55.35 -38.04 -0.63
CA LEU A 10 -53.91 -38.01 -0.33
C LEU A 10 -53.28 -36.78 -1.00
N LEU A 11 -52.69 -35.88 -0.22
CA LEU A 11 -51.86 -34.78 -0.71
C LEU A 11 -50.41 -35.28 -0.84
N ALA A 12 -49.93 -35.44 -2.06
CA ALA A 12 -48.51 -35.68 -2.35
C ALA A 12 -47.72 -34.36 -2.18
N SER A 13 -46.79 -34.31 -1.23
CA SER A 13 -45.85 -33.19 -1.10
C SER A 13 -44.74 -33.32 -2.13
N SER A 14 -44.77 -32.49 -3.16
CA SER A 14 -43.65 -32.28 -4.08
C SER A 14 -42.59 -31.43 -3.38
N ALA A 15 -41.49 -32.05 -2.94
CA ALA A 15 -40.31 -31.34 -2.48
C ALA A 15 -39.62 -30.68 -3.69
N LEU A 16 -39.77 -29.35 -3.82
CA LEU A 16 -38.98 -28.55 -4.75
C LEU A 16 -37.55 -28.44 -4.22
N ALA A 17 -36.61 -29.12 -4.87
CA ALA A 17 -35.19 -28.88 -4.64
C ALA A 17 -34.82 -27.49 -5.17
N LEU A 18 -34.45 -26.58 -4.28
CA LEU A 18 -33.90 -25.27 -4.64
C LEU A 18 -32.54 -25.48 -5.31
N PRO A 19 -32.27 -24.85 -6.46
CA PRO A 19 -30.94 -24.90 -7.07
C PRO A 19 -29.95 -24.21 -6.14
N ALA A 20 -28.88 -24.92 -5.76
CA ALA A 20 -27.76 -24.33 -5.06
C ALA A 20 -27.10 -23.31 -6.01
N LEU A 21 -27.27 -22.02 -5.71
CA LEU A 21 -26.50 -20.94 -6.32
C LEU A 21 -25.05 -21.07 -5.84
N THR A 22 -24.21 -21.76 -6.61
CA THR A 22 -22.76 -21.62 -6.49
C THR A 22 -22.39 -20.22 -7.00
N THR A 23 -22.26 -19.26 -6.09
CA THR A 23 -21.55 -18.00 -6.33
C THR A 23 -20.10 -18.35 -6.66
N ARG A 24 -19.76 -18.39 -7.94
CA ARG A 24 -18.37 -18.46 -8.38
C ARG A 24 -17.77 -17.09 -8.06
N ALA A 25 -16.87 -17.02 -7.09
CA ALA A 25 -16.13 -15.79 -6.82
C ALA A 25 -15.49 -15.33 -8.13
N GLN A 26 -15.85 -14.13 -8.58
CA GLN A 26 -15.43 -13.62 -9.87
C GLN A 26 -14.04 -13.00 -9.66
N THR A 27 -12.99 -13.75 -9.95
CA THR A 27 -11.62 -13.26 -9.88
C THR A 27 -11.45 -12.09 -10.85
N GLN A 28 -11.05 -10.92 -10.35
CA GLN A 28 -10.78 -9.76 -11.20
C GLN A 28 -9.61 -10.06 -12.15
N SER A 29 -9.80 -9.76 -13.44
CA SER A 29 -8.78 -9.93 -14.46
C SER A 29 -7.60 -8.97 -14.22
N SER A 30 -6.41 -9.39 -14.65
CA SER A 30 -5.26 -8.51 -14.72
C SER A 30 -5.56 -7.27 -15.58
N THR A 31 -4.97 -6.13 -15.22
CA THR A 31 -5.18 -4.87 -15.94
C THR A 31 -3.96 -3.97 -15.83
N SER A 32 -3.68 -3.24 -16.90
CA SER A 32 -2.71 -2.15 -16.91
C SER A 32 -3.42 -0.84 -16.56
N LEU A 33 -2.87 -0.11 -15.59
CA LEU A 33 -3.32 1.21 -15.16
C LEU A 33 -2.27 2.21 -15.65
N CYS A 34 -2.57 2.99 -16.68
CA CYS A 34 -1.57 3.86 -17.34
C CYS A 34 -1.98 5.33 -17.37
N GLY A 35 -3.22 5.65 -17.01
CA GLY A 35 -3.65 7.02 -16.78
C GLY A 35 -3.09 7.57 -15.47
N ASP A 36 -2.99 8.90 -15.39
CA ASP A 36 -2.39 9.60 -14.26
C ASP A 36 -2.98 9.18 -12.91
N TYR A 37 -4.29 8.90 -12.89
CA TYR A 37 -5.00 8.50 -11.69
C TYR A 37 -5.79 7.20 -11.86
N ASP A 38 -5.33 6.29 -12.73
CA ASP A 38 -5.96 4.98 -12.89
C ASP A 38 -5.78 4.11 -11.64
N TYR A 39 -6.86 3.47 -11.21
CA TYR A 39 -6.86 2.56 -10.08
C TYR A 39 -7.86 1.40 -10.24
N ILE A 40 -7.66 0.34 -9.47
CA ILE A 40 -8.62 -0.75 -9.27
C ILE A 40 -8.74 -1.09 -7.79
N ILE A 41 -9.97 -1.08 -7.27
CA ILE A 41 -10.26 -1.61 -5.93
C ILE A 41 -10.47 -3.11 -6.06
N LEU A 42 -9.75 -3.89 -5.26
CA LEU A 42 -9.76 -5.35 -5.31
C LEU A 42 -10.87 -5.91 -4.43
N GLN A 43 -11.85 -6.58 -5.04
CA GLN A 43 -13.01 -7.17 -4.39
C GLN A 43 -12.61 -8.24 -3.36
N ASP A 44 -13.34 -8.31 -2.25
CA ASP A 44 -13.11 -9.28 -1.16
C ASP A 44 -11.68 -9.23 -0.56
N SER A 45 -11.04 -8.07 -0.66
CA SER A 45 -9.70 -7.78 -0.16
C SER A 45 -9.62 -6.40 0.49
N PRO A 46 -8.59 -6.11 1.30
CA PRO A 46 -8.38 -4.79 1.85
C PRO A 46 -7.62 -3.86 0.88
N TRP A 47 -7.52 -4.16 -0.42
CA TRP A 47 -6.58 -3.46 -1.31
C TRP A 47 -7.16 -2.64 -2.45
N ILE A 48 -6.41 -1.60 -2.81
CA ILE A 48 -6.47 -0.87 -4.07
C ILE A 48 -5.10 -0.94 -4.76
N VAL A 49 -5.06 -1.05 -6.08
CA VAL A 49 -3.84 -0.85 -6.88
C VAL A 49 -3.97 0.46 -7.64
N TYR A 50 -2.96 1.33 -7.58
CA TYR A 50 -3.04 2.71 -8.05
C TYR A 50 -1.76 3.15 -8.77
N ASN A 51 -1.93 3.77 -9.94
CA ASN A 51 -0.89 4.38 -10.77
C ASN A 51 -0.43 5.81 -10.38
N MET A 52 -1.00 6.42 -9.34
CA MET A 52 -0.96 7.84 -8.97
C MET A 52 0.26 8.66 -9.45
N LEU A 53 0.09 9.43 -10.53
CA LEU A 53 1.07 10.35 -11.12
C LEU A 53 0.78 11.80 -10.74
N TYR A 54 1.19 12.20 -9.54
CA TYR A 54 0.96 13.56 -9.04
C TYR A 54 1.79 14.63 -9.78
N ASN A 55 2.84 14.25 -10.53
CA ASN A 55 3.64 15.15 -11.38
C ASN A 55 3.69 14.64 -12.84
N ALA A 56 2.56 14.15 -13.36
CA ALA A 56 2.44 13.64 -14.73
C ALA A 56 2.90 14.64 -15.80
N ASP A 57 2.60 15.93 -15.62
CA ASP A 57 2.98 17.00 -16.56
C ASP A 57 4.51 17.19 -16.70
N GLU A 58 5.30 16.65 -15.77
CA GLU A 58 6.76 16.68 -15.82
C GLU A 58 7.39 15.41 -16.40
N ILE A 59 6.58 14.43 -16.80
CA ILE A 59 7.04 13.18 -17.40
C ILE A 59 7.29 13.39 -18.89
N VAL A 60 8.51 13.07 -19.33
CA VAL A 60 8.79 12.80 -20.75
C VAL A 60 8.92 11.29 -20.87
N GLY A 61 7.86 10.62 -21.29
CA GLY A 61 7.81 9.16 -21.30
C GLY A 61 6.47 8.60 -20.84
N THR A 62 6.49 7.38 -20.30
CA THR A 62 5.30 6.69 -19.79
C THR A 62 5.56 6.01 -18.45
N GLN A 63 4.49 5.81 -17.68
CA GLN A 63 4.48 4.90 -16.54
C GLN A 63 3.13 4.19 -16.49
N CYS A 64 3.17 2.92 -16.12
CA CYS A 64 1.99 2.10 -15.86
C CYS A 64 2.18 1.28 -14.59
N THR A 65 1.08 1.00 -13.91
CA THR A 65 0.99 0.07 -12.80
C THR A 65 0.09 -1.07 -13.22
N ASP A 66 0.62 -2.29 -13.26
CA ASP A 66 -0.17 -3.45 -13.68
C ASP A 66 -0.62 -4.22 -12.45
N TYR A 67 -1.93 -4.44 -12.34
CA TYR A 67 -2.47 -5.45 -11.46
C TYR A 67 -2.40 -6.81 -12.17
N GLY A 68 -1.77 -7.79 -11.53
CA GLY A 68 -1.71 -9.18 -12.00
C GLY A 68 -2.86 -10.00 -11.45
N GLU A 69 -2.73 -10.45 -10.20
CA GLU A 69 -3.71 -11.28 -9.51
C GLU A 69 -3.61 -11.16 -7.99
N MET A 70 -4.65 -11.60 -7.27
CA MET A 70 -4.55 -11.88 -5.84
C MET A 70 -4.11 -13.33 -5.64
N THR A 71 -3.14 -13.52 -4.75
CA THR A 71 -2.63 -14.84 -4.38
C THR A 71 -2.74 -15.04 -2.86
N THR A 72 -2.27 -16.18 -2.38
CA THR A 72 -2.13 -16.47 -0.97
C THR A 72 -0.80 -17.17 -0.77
N SER A 73 0.05 -16.63 0.11
CA SER A 73 1.33 -17.20 0.44
C SER A 73 1.17 -18.59 1.06
N THR A 74 2.26 -19.35 1.14
CA THR A 74 2.25 -20.68 1.77
C THR A 74 1.79 -20.66 3.23
N ASN A 75 1.91 -19.51 3.89
CA ASN A 75 1.53 -19.32 5.29
C ASN A 75 0.06 -18.89 5.44
N GLY A 76 -0.67 -18.73 4.33
CA GLY A 76 -2.08 -18.33 4.34
C GLY A 76 -2.29 -16.81 4.28
N THR A 77 -1.23 -16.01 4.15
CA THR A 77 -1.31 -14.56 3.99
C THR A 77 -1.84 -14.23 2.61
N LYS A 78 -2.92 -13.45 2.50
CA LYS A 78 -3.39 -12.97 1.20
C LYS A 78 -2.38 -11.94 0.65
N GLU A 79 -2.17 -11.92 -0.65
CA GLU A 79 -1.22 -11.00 -1.30
C GLU A 79 -1.74 -10.52 -2.66
N VAL A 80 -1.16 -9.44 -3.17
CA VAL A 80 -1.40 -8.88 -4.50
C VAL A 80 -0.12 -8.95 -5.32
N VAL A 81 -0.17 -9.58 -6.50
CA VAL A 81 0.88 -9.57 -7.50
C VAL A 81 0.66 -8.38 -8.44
N TRP A 82 1.66 -7.53 -8.59
CA TRP A 82 1.58 -6.30 -9.38
C TRP A 82 2.95 -5.88 -9.94
N SER A 83 2.96 -4.90 -10.84
CA SER A 83 4.21 -4.29 -11.34
C SER A 83 4.11 -2.77 -11.50
N SER A 84 5.25 -2.10 -11.43
CA SER A 84 5.44 -0.71 -11.87
C SER A 84 6.42 -0.70 -13.04
N VAL A 85 5.95 -0.23 -14.19
CA VAL A 85 6.71 -0.16 -15.43
C VAL A 85 6.89 1.29 -15.81
N THR A 86 8.14 1.72 -15.92
CA THR A 86 8.52 3.09 -16.26
C THR A 86 9.34 3.09 -17.53
N ASP A 87 9.08 4.08 -18.38
CA ASP A 87 9.88 4.47 -19.54
C ASP A 87 9.96 6.00 -19.51
N ILE A 88 10.74 6.53 -18.56
CA ILE A 88 10.80 7.97 -18.27
C ILE A 88 12.19 8.49 -18.63
N GLU A 89 12.26 9.46 -19.54
CA GLU A 89 13.52 10.09 -19.92
C GLU A 89 14.13 10.90 -18.76
N TYR A 90 15.46 10.90 -18.70
CA TYR A 90 16.17 11.79 -17.79
C TYR A 90 16.10 13.24 -18.29
N VAL A 91 15.54 14.12 -17.45
CA VAL A 91 15.51 15.56 -17.68
C VAL A 91 16.17 16.27 -16.50
N GLU A 92 17.24 17.01 -16.76
CA GLU A 92 18.05 17.69 -15.72
C GLU A 92 17.19 18.60 -14.82
N SER A 93 16.29 19.38 -15.41
CA SER A 93 15.46 20.36 -14.67
C SER A 93 14.47 19.73 -13.69
N THR A 94 14.16 18.43 -13.84
CA THR A 94 13.23 17.70 -12.97
C THR A 94 13.88 16.48 -12.31
N ASN A 95 15.23 16.46 -12.25
CA ASN A 95 16.01 15.32 -11.75
C ASN A 95 15.74 14.95 -10.28
N ASN A 96 15.17 15.88 -9.51
CA ASN A 96 14.83 15.78 -8.08
C ASN A 96 13.33 15.98 -7.84
N VAL A 97 12.49 15.88 -8.88
CA VAL A 97 11.04 15.89 -8.74
C VAL A 97 10.51 14.47 -8.93
N PRO A 98 9.91 13.84 -7.92
CA PRO A 98 9.28 12.54 -8.08
C PRO A 98 8.07 12.67 -9.00
N LYS A 99 7.83 11.69 -9.87
CA LYS A 99 6.79 11.74 -10.91
C LYS A 99 5.44 11.20 -10.43
N GLY A 100 5.49 10.27 -9.49
CA GLY A 100 4.32 9.62 -8.93
C GLY A 100 4.70 8.51 -7.98
N TYR A 101 3.67 7.79 -7.52
CA TYR A 101 3.77 6.67 -6.62
C TYR A 101 2.86 5.53 -7.12
N SER A 102 3.46 4.46 -7.61
CA SER A 102 2.75 3.21 -7.92
C SER A 102 2.62 2.41 -6.64
N PHE A 103 1.41 2.03 -6.24
CA PHE A 103 1.24 1.34 -4.96
C PHE A 103 0.07 0.35 -4.90
N VAL A 104 0.19 -0.55 -3.92
CA VAL A 104 -0.93 -1.30 -3.34
C VAL A 104 -1.25 -0.68 -1.98
N GLY A 105 -2.50 -0.24 -1.81
CA GLY A 105 -2.94 0.55 -0.65
C GLY A 105 -4.05 -0.14 0.13
N LEU A 106 -4.13 0.16 1.42
CA LEU A 106 -5.21 -0.33 2.28
C LEU A 106 -6.52 0.43 2.03
N THR A 107 -7.64 -0.27 2.17
CA THR A 107 -9.01 0.26 2.06
C THR A 107 -9.89 -0.12 3.25
N GLN A 108 -9.37 -0.95 4.15
CA GLN A 108 -10.08 -1.46 5.33
C GLN A 108 -9.24 -1.23 6.59
N ASN A 109 -9.92 -1.12 7.73
CA ASN A 109 -9.33 -0.94 9.06
C ASN A 109 -8.46 0.33 9.23
N LEU A 110 -8.42 1.19 8.21
CA LEU A 110 -7.94 2.57 8.29
C LEU A 110 -8.86 3.41 9.18
N GLU A 111 -8.43 4.65 9.42
CA GLU A 111 -9.08 5.59 10.33
C GLU A 111 -9.24 5.02 11.74
N THR A 112 -8.28 4.17 12.14
CA THR A 112 -8.19 3.49 13.43
C THR A 112 -7.00 4.03 14.21
N LYS A 113 -7.18 4.19 15.52
CA LYS A 113 -6.10 4.63 16.41
C LYS A 113 -5.01 3.58 16.49
N ILE A 114 -3.75 4.01 16.54
CA ILE A 114 -2.60 3.12 16.73
C ILE A 114 -2.75 2.26 18.00
N SER A 115 -3.36 2.81 19.06
CA SER A 115 -3.64 2.09 20.31
C SER A 115 -4.68 0.98 20.22
N ALA A 116 -5.45 0.90 19.13
CA ALA A 116 -6.48 -0.13 18.89
C ALA A 116 -6.11 -1.08 17.73
N ILE A 117 -4.97 -0.88 17.10
CA ILE A 117 -4.42 -1.79 16.09
C ILE A 117 -3.65 -2.87 16.83
N GLU A 118 -3.93 -4.15 16.61
CA GLU A 118 -3.17 -5.27 17.18
C GLU A 118 -1.79 -5.36 16.52
N SER A 119 -1.80 -5.46 15.18
CA SER A 119 -0.62 -5.63 14.32
C SER A 119 -0.90 -5.07 12.91
N ILE A 120 0.16 -4.76 12.18
CA ILE A 120 0.15 -4.39 10.76
C ILE A 120 1.16 -5.28 10.02
N PRO A 121 0.89 -6.59 9.87
CA PRO A 121 1.81 -7.48 9.19
C PRO A 121 1.96 -7.08 7.72
N ALA A 122 3.21 -7.08 7.25
CA ALA A 122 3.55 -6.83 5.86
C ALA A 122 4.56 -7.89 5.36
N GLU A 123 4.23 -8.50 4.23
CA GLU A 123 5.11 -9.36 3.43
C GLU A 123 5.26 -8.68 2.07
N TYR A 124 6.45 -8.17 1.74
CA TYR A 124 6.68 -7.45 0.50
C TYR A 124 7.89 -8.03 -0.22
N THR A 125 7.68 -8.57 -1.42
CA THR A 125 8.78 -9.03 -2.28
C THR A 125 8.78 -8.26 -3.59
N TRP A 126 9.97 -8.01 -4.13
CA TRP A 126 10.12 -7.33 -5.39
C TRP A 126 11.39 -7.72 -6.13
N SER A 127 11.37 -7.52 -7.44
CA SER A 127 12.55 -7.54 -8.29
C SER A 127 12.49 -6.34 -9.22
N ARG A 128 13.65 -5.74 -9.51
CA ARG A 128 13.75 -4.60 -10.42
C ARG A 128 14.77 -4.88 -11.50
N THR A 129 14.38 -4.60 -12.74
CA THR A 129 15.29 -4.62 -13.90
C THR A 129 15.30 -3.24 -14.54
N ASN A 130 16.49 -2.65 -14.63
CA ASN A 130 16.70 -1.34 -15.24
C ASN A 130 17.44 -1.50 -16.58
N SER A 131 16.94 -0.85 -17.63
CA SER A 131 17.60 -0.80 -18.95
C SER A 131 18.28 0.54 -19.21
N THR A 132 18.00 1.56 -18.41
CA THR A 132 18.70 2.85 -18.34
C THR A 132 19.02 3.19 -16.88
N ALA A 133 19.66 4.34 -16.63
CA ALA A 133 19.84 4.81 -15.26
C ALA A 133 18.46 5.07 -14.62
N PHE A 134 18.25 4.52 -13.42
CA PHE A 134 17.00 4.65 -12.68
C PHE A 134 17.23 5.46 -11.41
N LYS A 135 16.22 6.26 -11.04
CA LYS A 135 16.14 6.93 -9.74
C LYS A 135 14.73 6.77 -9.18
N GLY A 136 14.67 6.23 -7.97
CA GLY A 136 13.42 5.88 -7.30
C GLY A 136 13.67 4.99 -6.08
N ASN A 137 12.58 4.66 -5.39
CA ASN A 137 12.60 3.88 -4.15
C ASN A 137 11.61 2.71 -4.20
N VAL A 138 11.67 1.88 -3.17
CA VAL A 138 10.64 0.95 -2.75
C VAL A 138 10.37 1.27 -1.29
N CYS A 139 9.13 1.59 -0.94
CA CYS A 139 8.81 2.12 0.37
C CYS A 139 7.40 1.73 0.84
N PHE A 140 7.17 1.92 2.14
CA PHE A 140 5.83 2.12 2.68
C PHE A 140 5.59 3.61 2.90
N ASP A 141 4.35 4.03 2.69
CA ASP A 141 3.88 5.40 2.87
C ASP A 141 2.56 5.39 3.65
N PHE A 142 2.58 5.97 4.84
CA PHE A 142 1.48 5.99 5.80
C PHE A 142 1.19 7.42 6.20
N ILE A 143 -0.08 7.76 6.39
CA ILE A 143 -0.46 9.08 6.91
C ILE A 143 -1.21 8.90 8.23
N THR A 144 -0.74 9.61 9.26
CA THR A 144 -1.38 9.64 10.58
C THR A 144 -1.87 11.04 10.93
N SER A 145 -2.91 11.16 11.74
CA SER A 145 -3.39 12.45 12.26
C SER A 145 -4.09 12.27 13.60
N PRO A 146 -4.11 13.27 14.49
CA PRO A 146 -5.00 13.28 15.65
C PRO A 146 -6.49 13.26 15.25
N THR A 147 -6.82 13.57 14.00
CA THR A 147 -8.19 13.59 13.47
C THR A 147 -8.44 12.38 12.57
N LYS A 148 -9.55 11.70 12.82
CA LYS A 148 -10.01 10.57 12.01
C LYS A 148 -10.30 11.03 10.57
N GLY A 149 -9.73 10.35 9.57
CA GLY A 149 -9.94 10.64 8.15
C GLY A 149 -9.18 11.85 7.61
N ASP A 150 -8.31 12.48 8.42
CA ASP A 150 -7.49 13.61 7.99
C ASP A 150 -6.12 13.14 7.48
N SER A 151 -5.89 13.34 6.19
CA SER A 151 -4.62 13.00 5.52
C SER A 151 -3.95 14.19 4.83
N THR A 152 -4.47 15.40 4.99
CA THR A 152 -4.03 16.56 4.19
C THR A 152 -3.80 17.83 5.00
N SER A 153 -4.29 17.90 6.24
CA SER A 153 -4.08 19.08 7.07
C SER A 153 -2.65 19.17 7.60
N THR A 154 -2.25 20.33 8.09
CA THR A 154 -0.97 20.52 8.79
C THR A 154 -0.88 19.78 10.13
N SER A 155 -1.99 19.17 10.60
CA SER A 155 -1.98 18.26 11.75
C SER A 155 -1.71 16.80 11.33
N ALA A 156 -1.78 16.49 10.04
CA ALA A 156 -1.39 15.20 9.52
C ALA A 156 0.14 15.08 9.46
N HIS A 157 0.59 13.83 9.50
CA HIS A 157 1.99 13.45 9.48
C HIS A 157 2.14 12.30 8.48
N GLU A 158 2.86 12.56 7.40
CA GLU A 158 3.23 11.57 6.39
C GLU A 158 4.49 10.84 6.84
N LEU A 159 4.47 9.53 6.78
CA LEU A 159 5.48 8.64 7.31
C LEU A 159 5.95 7.76 6.16
N MET A 160 7.24 7.81 5.84
CA MET A 160 7.83 6.97 4.81
C MET A 160 8.86 6.01 5.41
N LEU A 161 8.75 4.73 5.09
CA LEU A 161 9.74 3.70 5.42
C LEU A 161 10.38 3.23 4.11
N TRP A 162 11.58 3.72 3.80
CA TRP A 162 12.26 3.38 2.54
C TRP A 162 13.01 2.06 2.67
N LEU A 163 12.58 1.02 1.98
CA LEU A 163 13.24 -0.29 2.03
C LEU A 163 14.48 -0.32 1.15
N GLN A 164 14.36 0.23 -0.06
CA GLN A 164 15.43 0.32 -1.06
C GLN A 164 15.31 1.64 -1.81
N TYR A 165 16.42 2.25 -2.19
CA TYR A 165 16.45 3.42 -3.05
C TYR A 165 17.69 3.42 -3.96
N GLU A 166 17.56 4.05 -5.12
CA GLU A 166 18.58 4.07 -6.18
C GLU A 166 18.69 5.47 -6.81
N GLY A 167 19.80 5.72 -7.52
CA GLY A 167 19.97 6.95 -8.29
C GLY A 167 20.16 8.22 -7.46
N GLY A 168 20.53 8.10 -6.19
CA GLY A 168 20.77 9.24 -5.29
C GLY A 168 19.49 10.00 -4.92
N GLN A 169 18.36 9.30 -4.81
CA GLN A 169 17.13 9.85 -4.25
C GLN A 169 17.35 10.26 -2.78
N LEU A 170 16.77 11.39 -2.39
CA LEU A 170 16.90 11.98 -1.07
C LEU A 170 15.50 12.23 -0.49
N PRO A 171 15.26 11.97 0.80
CA PRO A 171 13.99 12.28 1.45
C PRO A 171 13.83 13.79 1.69
N ILE A 172 12.60 14.21 1.94
CA ILE A 172 12.31 15.53 2.51
C ILE A 172 13.08 15.67 3.84
N GLY A 173 13.69 16.83 4.07
CA GLY A 173 14.53 17.09 5.24
C GLY A 173 15.98 16.60 5.16
N TRP A 174 16.41 15.98 4.05
CA TRP A 174 17.79 15.52 3.88
C TRP A 174 18.84 16.58 4.20
N THR A 175 18.65 17.81 3.75
CA THR A 175 19.61 18.92 3.95
C THR A 175 19.74 19.36 5.41
N ASN A 176 18.75 19.06 6.25
CA ASN A 176 18.78 19.34 7.68
C ASN A 176 19.59 18.29 8.46
N GLY A 177 19.93 17.17 7.80
CA GLY A 177 20.55 16.01 8.42
C GLY A 177 19.53 15.13 9.16
N ALA A 178 19.99 13.95 9.58
CA ALA A 178 19.15 13.04 10.35
C ALA A 178 18.82 13.65 11.73
N VAL A 179 17.53 13.64 12.08
CA VAL A 179 17.02 14.17 13.35
C VAL A 179 17.01 13.12 14.46
N ALA A 180 17.05 11.83 14.10
CA ALA A 180 17.14 10.71 15.03
C ALA A 180 17.72 9.46 14.35
N THR A 181 18.08 8.47 15.18
CA THR A 181 18.44 7.12 14.76
C THR A 181 17.61 6.13 15.57
N ILE A 182 17.07 5.10 14.91
CA ILE A 182 16.37 3.97 15.52
C ILE A 182 17.24 2.74 15.26
N ASP A 183 17.67 2.08 16.33
CA ASP A 183 18.52 0.90 16.23
C ASP A 183 17.70 -0.39 16.29
N ASN A 184 18.08 -1.38 15.48
CA ASN A 184 17.52 -2.74 15.48
C ASN A 184 16.02 -2.86 15.13
N LEU A 185 15.49 -1.94 14.32
CA LEU A 185 14.14 -2.09 13.75
C LEU A 185 14.24 -2.90 12.44
N PHE A 186 13.48 -4.00 12.34
CA PHE A 186 13.50 -4.91 11.19
C PHE A 186 14.90 -5.41 10.77
N GLY A 187 15.78 -5.62 11.76
CA GLY A 187 17.13 -6.17 11.53
C GLY A 187 18.18 -5.18 11.04
N THR A 188 17.88 -3.87 11.02
CA THR A 188 18.84 -2.82 10.64
C THR A 188 18.67 -1.57 11.53
N SER A 189 19.60 -0.62 11.41
CA SER A 189 19.45 0.72 12.00
C SER A 189 18.90 1.68 10.95
N TRP A 190 18.15 2.68 11.39
CA TRP A 190 17.46 3.62 10.52
C TRP A 190 17.77 5.06 10.92
N LYS A 191 18.00 5.92 9.93
CA LYS A 191 18.11 7.37 10.10
C LYS A 191 16.79 8.02 9.76
N LEU A 192 16.28 8.84 10.68
CA LEU A 192 15.09 9.63 10.49
C LEU A 192 15.43 10.99 9.92
N TYR A 193 14.84 11.33 8.77
CA TYR A 193 14.83 12.66 8.19
C TYR A 193 13.42 13.24 8.31
N GLU A 194 13.32 14.54 8.53
CA GLU A 194 12.05 15.20 8.75
C GLU A 194 12.07 16.65 8.28
N ASP A 195 11.03 17.05 7.56
CA ASP A 195 10.73 18.44 7.27
C ASP A 195 9.26 18.57 6.84
N VAL A 196 8.82 19.81 6.60
CA VAL A 196 7.49 20.10 6.06
C VAL A 196 7.54 20.02 4.53
N ASN A 197 6.60 19.29 3.94
CA ASN A 197 6.34 19.38 2.51
C ASN A 197 5.75 20.77 2.21
N GLU A 198 6.46 21.60 1.44
CA GLU A 198 6.09 23.00 1.20
C GLU A 198 4.76 23.16 0.43
N ASP A 199 4.37 22.17 -0.38
CA ASP A 199 3.16 22.22 -1.18
C ASP A 199 1.90 21.95 -0.34
N SER A 200 1.99 21.01 0.61
CA SER A 200 0.85 20.59 1.44
C SER A 200 0.85 21.17 2.85
N GLY A 201 2.00 21.56 3.37
CA GLY A 201 2.20 21.93 4.77
C GLY A 201 2.21 20.74 5.73
N VAL A 202 2.15 19.50 5.22
CA VAL A 202 2.21 18.26 6.01
C VAL A 202 3.65 18.00 6.45
N THR A 203 3.85 17.57 7.69
CA THR A 203 5.18 17.12 8.15
C THR A 203 5.44 15.72 7.57
N VAL A 204 6.60 15.52 6.97
CA VAL A 204 7.05 14.25 6.39
C VAL A 204 8.20 13.70 7.21
N SER A 205 8.07 12.47 7.67
CA SER A 205 9.10 11.72 8.41
C SER A 205 9.53 10.50 7.60
N SER A 206 10.76 10.50 7.08
CA SER A 206 11.30 9.40 6.29
C SER A 206 12.39 8.64 7.04
N LEU A 207 12.20 7.34 7.24
CA LEU A 207 13.24 6.43 7.72
C LEU A 207 14.00 5.82 6.55
N LEU A 208 15.31 6.05 6.53
CA LEU A 208 16.24 5.42 5.59
C LEU A 208 17.14 4.43 6.34
N PRO A 209 17.29 3.19 5.85
CA PRO A 209 18.03 2.16 6.54
C PRO A 209 19.53 2.33 6.28
N ASP A 210 20.36 1.97 7.26
CA ASP A 210 21.81 1.89 7.10
C ASP A 210 22.21 0.75 6.14
N THR A 211 21.41 -0.32 6.12
CA THR A 211 21.50 -1.42 5.14
C THR A 211 20.17 -1.57 4.44
N GLN A 212 20.13 -1.25 3.14
CA GLN A 212 18.93 -1.41 2.31
C GLN A 212 18.51 -2.88 2.18
N PHE A 213 17.21 -3.09 2.00
CA PHE A 213 16.63 -4.39 1.72
C PHE A 213 16.83 -4.74 0.25
N GLU A 214 17.10 -6.02 -0.03
CA GLU A 214 17.33 -6.53 -1.38
C GLU A 214 16.19 -7.48 -1.77
N GLY A 215 15.13 -6.91 -2.33
CA GLY A 215 14.03 -7.67 -2.96
C GLY A 215 13.03 -8.34 -2.02
N SER A 216 13.17 -8.19 -0.70
CA SER A 216 12.19 -8.69 0.26
C SER A 216 12.18 -7.92 1.58
N PHE A 217 11.00 -7.86 2.19
CA PHE A 217 10.74 -7.35 3.53
C PHE A 217 9.64 -8.19 4.19
N GLU A 218 9.80 -8.50 5.47
CA GLU A 218 8.78 -9.12 6.31
C GLU A 218 8.84 -8.48 7.70
N GLY A 219 7.71 -8.02 8.23
CA GLY A 219 7.66 -7.41 9.54
C GLY A 219 6.28 -6.85 9.91
N ASP A 220 6.13 -6.45 11.18
CA ASP A 220 4.94 -5.75 11.66
C ASP A 220 5.19 -4.23 11.62
N LEU A 221 4.53 -3.53 10.70
CA LEU A 221 4.68 -2.08 10.53
C LEU A 221 4.19 -1.28 11.74
N LYS A 222 3.43 -1.87 12.67
CA LYS A 222 3.10 -1.23 13.94
C LYS A 222 4.35 -0.95 14.78
N GLU A 223 5.38 -1.79 14.71
CA GLU A 223 6.64 -1.57 15.41
C GLU A 223 7.28 -0.24 14.99
N TRP A 224 7.30 0.03 13.69
CA TRP A 224 7.75 1.30 13.13
C TRP A 224 6.94 2.50 13.65
N LEU A 225 5.60 2.40 13.64
CA LEU A 225 4.75 3.47 14.16
C LEU A 225 5.01 3.73 15.65
N LEU A 226 5.26 2.69 16.44
CA LEU A 226 5.55 2.81 17.88
C LEU A 226 6.92 3.43 18.15
N GLU A 227 7.93 3.17 17.33
CA GLU A 227 9.22 3.86 17.41
C GLU A 227 9.07 5.37 17.19
N LEU A 228 8.26 5.79 16.21
CA LEU A 228 7.98 7.20 15.98
C LEU A 228 7.17 7.83 17.12
N VAL A 229 6.27 7.08 17.77
CA VAL A 229 5.60 7.51 19.01
C VAL A 229 6.61 7.69 20.15
N GLN A 230 7.58 6.78 20.29
CA GLN A 230 8.62 6.86 21.32
C GLN A 230 9.54 8.08 21.11
N LEU A 231 9.80 8.44 19.86
CA LEU A 231 10.51 9.67 19.49
C LEU A 231 9.65 10.94 19.64
N GLY A 232 8.37 10.81 20.03
CA GLY A 232 7.47 11.93 20.28
C GLY A 232 6.96 12.63 19.03
N LYS A 233 6.98 11.97 17.87
CA LYS A 233 6.50 12.53 16.60
C LYS A 233 4.98 12.70 16.58
N PHE A 234 4.30 11.72 17.15
CA PHE A 234 2.86 11.73 17.42
C PHE A 234 2.57 10.81 18.61
N THR A 235 1.30 10.67 18.97
CA THR A 235 0.89 9.80 20.07
C THR A 235 0.19 8.55 19.54
N LYS A 236 0.13 7.50 20.36
CA LYS A 236 -0.67 6.29 20.04
C LYS A 236 -2.18 6.56 19.85
N GLU A 237 -2.66 7.75 20.18
CA GLU A 237 -4.04 8.18 19.95
C GLU A 237 -4.28 8.75 18.55
N ALA A 238 -3.21 8.92 17.76
CA ALA A 238 -3.32 9.26 16.34
C ALA A 238 -3.96 8.11 15.55
N TYR A 239 -4.75 8.50 14.55
CA TYR A 239 -5.38 7.62 13.59
C TYR A 239 -4.42 7.30 12.44
N VAL A 240 -4.36 6.06 12.00
CA VAL A 240 -3.75 5.68 10.71
C VAL A 240 -4.80 5.88 9.63
N ASN A 241 -4.68 6.92 8.83
CA ASN A 241 -5.67 7.31 7.82
C ASN A 241 -5.32 6.79 6.41
N VAL A 242 -4.04 6.57 6.14
CA VAL A 242 -3.52 5.99 4.89
C VAL A 242 -2.44 4.97 5.21
N GLY A 243 -2.35 3.90 4.43
CA GLY A 243 -1.27 2.92 4.53
C GLY A 243 -1.07 2.19 3.21
N ASN A 244 0.07 2.44 2.56
CA ASN A 244 0.41 1.98 1.22
C ASN A 244 1.80 1.35 1.19
N GLY A 245 2.01 0.38 0.30
CA GLY A 245 3.34 -0.14 -0.07
C GLY A 245 3.54 -0.03 -1.58
N GLY A 246 4.68 0.53 -2.00
CA GLY A 246 4.87 0.90 -3.40
C GLY A 246 6.26 1.39 -3.78
N THR A 247 6.32 2.14 -4.88
CA THR A 247 7.55 2.70 -5.46
C THR A 247 7.30 4.10 -5.99
N GLU A 248 8.13 5.06 -5.56
CA GLU A 248 8.26 6.35 -6.22
C GLU A 248 9.37 6.29 -7.27
N PHE A 249 9.19 7.04 -8.36
CA PHE A 249 10.10 7.06 -9.50
C PHE A 249 10.28 8.49 -10.02
N PHE A 250 11.48 8.79 -10.49
CA PHE A 250 11.88 10.11 -10.98
C PHE A 250 12.17 10.06 -12.48
N TYR A 251 12.96 9.07 -12.89
CA TYR A 251 13.31 8.76 -14.27
C TYR A 251 13.85 7.33 -14.38
N GLY A 252 13.93 6.84 -15.61
CA GLY A 252 14.53 5.56 -15.95
C GLY A 252 13.55 4.59 -16.60
N ASN A 253 14.12 3.63 -17.31
CA ASN A 253 13.39 2.56 -17.98
C ASN A 253 13.52 1.32 -17.09
N SER A 254 12.54 1.14 -16.22
CA SER A 254 12.56 0.15 -15.14
C SER A 254 11.27 -0.67 -15.13
N VAL A 255 11.42 -1.98 -14.93
CA VAL A 255 10.32 -2.88 -14.57
C VAL A 255 10.55 -3.37 -13.14
N MET A 256 9.65 -3.00 -12.24
CA MET A 256 9.54 -3.59 -10.91
C MET A 256 8.39 -4.59 -10.90
N ASN A 257 8.66 -5.87 -10.65
CA ASN A 257 7.63 -6.87 -10.36
C ASN A 257 7.58 -7.10 -8.86
N ALA A 258 6.39 -7.16 -8.27
CA ALA A 258 6.24 -7.24 -6.84
C ALA A 258 5.03 -8.04 -6.38
N THR A 259 5.12 -8.55 -5.16
CA THR A 259 4.02 -9.20 -4.44
C THR A 259 3.92 -8.57 -3.05
N LEU A 260 2.76 -8.02 -2.69
CA LEU A 260 2.53 -7.39 -1.39
C LEU A 260 1.35 -8.05 -0.66
N GLY A 261 1.60 -8.54 0.55
CA GLY A 261 0.61 -8.73 1.60
C GLY A 261 0.72 -7.59 2.61
N LEU A 262 -0.39 -6.90 2.88
CA LEU A 262 -0.45 -5.81 3.86
C LEU A 262 -1.86 -5.76 4.45
N GLN A 263 -2.00 -5.75 5.77
CA GLN A 263 -3.30 -5.57 6.42
C GLN A 263 -3.14 -4.96 7.81
N ILE A 264 -4.18 -4.27 8.27
CA ILE A 264 -4.30 -3.83 9.66
C ILE A 264 -5.19 -4.84 10.39
N ASN A 265 -4.64 -5.48 11.41
CA ASN A 265 -5.40 -6.34 12.34
C ASN A 265 -5.83 -5.52 13.54
N LEU A 266 -7.08 -5.68 13.96
CA LEU A 266 -7.66 -4.99 15.10
C LEU A 266 -7.83 -5.97 16.25
N ASP A 267 -7.68 -5.46 17.48
CA ASP A 267 -7.96 -6.20 18.72
C ASP A 267 -9.46 -6.54 18.90
#